data_AF-A0AA36JEW5-F1
#
_entry.id   AF-A0AA36JEW5-F1
#
_cell.length_a   1.000
_cell.length_b   1.000
_cell.length_c   1.000
_cell.angle_alpha   90.00
_cell.angle_beta   90.00
_cell.angle_gamma   90.00
#
_symmetry.space_group_name_H-M   'P 1'
#
loop_
_entity.id
_entity.type
_entity.pdbx_description
1 polymer ?
#
loop_
_entity_poly.entity_id
_entity_poly.type
_entity_poly.pdbx_seq_one_letter_code
_entity_poly.pdbx_strand_id
1 'polypeptide(L)'
;MIGLKLVPWLLVTVRGDPRADPTLKGMLAKIQSGEFENNFFDGEVLESTPGSEKEATAGCLLDKVGAIVEEKGVQEFVNDLQVDLAACCTKDAADCFVDVEPAYKLLQEVNSGAGDAKHAPKVAAILMKAIEKRVTAGQVKKSHKSYFGKCPDIEQCTLEKFQYPKEL
;
A
#
# COMPACT_ATOMS: atom_id res chain seq x y z
N MET A 1 -29.93 47.83 23.84
CA MET A 1 -29.34 46.55 24.31
C MET A 1 -28.98 45.74 23.08
N ILE A 2 -27.70 45.71 22.69
CA ILE A 2 -27.20 44.94 21.53
C ILE A 2 -26.68 43.62 22.09
N GLY A 3 -27.41 42.53 21.84
CA GLY A 3 -27.04 41.19 22.29
C GLY A 3 -25.91 40.63 21.44
N LEU A 4 -24.72 40.53 22.03
CA LEU A 4 -23.58 39.83 21.46
C LEU A 4 -23.90 38.32 21.48
N LYS A 5 -24.25 37.75 20.32
CA LYS A 5 -24.40 36.29 20.19
C LYS A 5 -23.01 35.67 20.10
N LEU A 6 -22.60 35.03 21.20
CA LEU A 6 -21.45 34.12 21.24
C LEU A 6 -21.72 32.97 20.26
N VAL A 7 -20.89 32.87 19.21
CA VAL A 7 -20.88 31.71 18.31
C VAL A 7 -20.06 30.63 19.00
N PRO A 8 -20.64 29.46 19.33
CA PRO A 8 -19.88 28.39 19.96
C PRO A 8 -18.87 27.85 18.96
N TRP A 9 -17.59 27.89 19.32
CA TRP A 9 -16.54 27.17 18.63
C TRP A 9 -16.90 25.68 18.62
N LEU A 10 -17.28 25.18 17.44
CA LEU A 10 -17.38 23.74 17.17
C LEU A 10 -15.99 23.15 17.34
N LEU A 11 -15.80 22.40 18.44
CA LEU A 11 -14.68 21.51 18.63
C LEU A 11 -14.74 20.44 17.53
N VAL A 12 -13.97 20.63 16.46
CA VAL A 12 -13.70 19.59 15.47
C VAL A 12 -12.86 18.53 16.17
N THR A 13 -13.49 17.44 16.56
CA THR A 13 -12.75 16.25 17.01
C THR A 13 -12.13 15.61 15.78
N VAL A 14 -10.80 15.67 15.67
CA VAL A 14 -10.05 14.88 14.69
C VAL A 14 -10.17 13.43 15.14
N ARG A 15 -11.11 12.68 14.56
CA ARG A 15 -11.13 11.22 14.69
C ARG A 15 -9.96 10.71 13.87
N GLY A 16 -9.02 10.02 14.50
CA GLY A 16 -8.00 9.28 13.76
C GLY A 16 -8.66 8.26 12.83
N ASP A 17 -7.95 7.88 11.78
CA ASP A 17 -8.49 7.00 10.75
C ASP A 17 -8.99 5.67 11.34
N PRO A 18 -10.11 5.13 10.82
CA PRO A 18 -10.62 3.85 11.29
C PRO A 18 -9.58 2.74 11.11
N ARG A 19 -9.53 1.81 12.07
CA ARG A 19 -8.57 0.71 12.03
C ARG A 19 -8.85 -0.23 10.86
N ALA A 20 -7.81 -0.58 10.10
CA ALA A 20 -7.86 -1.58 9.04
C ALA A 20 -8.45 -2.92 9.55
N ASP A 21 -9.18 -3.61 8.68
CA ASP A 21 -9.66 -4.95 8.99
C ASP A 21 -8.48 -5.93 9.21
N PRO A 22 -8.59 -6.92 10.10
CA PRO A 22 -7.52 -7.91 10.28
C PRO A 22 -7.26 -8.78 9.04
N THR A 23 -8.12 -8.76 8.03
CA THR A 23 -7.98 -9.58 6.81
C THR A 23 -8.11 -8.73 5.55
N LEU A 24 -7.34 -9.06 4.51
CA LEU A 24 -7.47 -8.40 3.21
C LEU A 24 -8.89 -8.57 2.65
N LYS A 25 -9.48 -9.77 2.79
CA LYS A 25 -10.85 -10.04 2.35
C LYS A 25 -11.87 -9.16 3.07
N GLY A 26 -11.76 -9.02 4.39
CA GLY A 26 -12.66 -8.18 5.19
C GLY A 26 -12.49 -6.70 4.83
N MET A 27 -11.24 -6.25 4.68
CA MET A 27 -10.95 -4.87 4.29
C MET A 27 -11.49 -4.54 2.89
N LEU A 28 -11.27 -5.44 1.93
CA LEU A 28 -11.78 -5.31 0.57
C LEU A 28 -13.32 -5.26 0.56
N ALA A 29 -13.97 -6.12 1.34
CA ALA A 29 -15.43 -6.12 1.45
C ALA A 29 -15.97 -4.80 2.03
N LYS A 30 -15.28 -4.23 3.02
CA LYS A 30 -15.63 -2.92 3.62
C LYS A 30 -15.45 -1.76 2.63
N ILE A 31 -14.40 -1.78 1.82
CA ILE A 31 -14.21 -0.78 0.77
C ILE A 31 -15.31 -0.90 -0.29
N GLN A 32 -15.61 -2.12 -0.73
CA GLN A 32 -16.64 -2.38 -1.74
C GLN A 32 -18.06 -2.05 -1.26
N SER A 33 -18.35 -2.21 0.04
CA SER A 33 -19.64 -1.83 0.64
C SER A 33 -19.77 -0.33 0.93
N GLY A 34 -18.67 0.43 0.83
CA GLY A 34 -18.62 1.85 1.19
C GLY A 34 -18.51 2.12 2.70
N GLU A 35 -18.24 1.09 3.51
CA GLU A 35 -17.95 1.25 4.95
C GLU A 35 -16.56 1.87 5.18
N PHE A 36 -15.65 1.72 4.21
CA PHE A 36 -14.35 2.36 4.19
C PHE A 36 -14.14 3.13 2.88
N GLU A 37 -13.35 4.21 2.96
CA GLU A 37 -12.93 4.97 1.78
C GLU A 37 -12.03 4.11 0.88
N ASN A 38 -12.20 4.26 -0.43
CA ASN A 38 -11.36 3.58 -1.41
C ASN A 38 -10.14 4.44 -1.73
N ASN A 39 -9.03 4.21 -1.03
CA ASN A 39 -7.76 4.93 -1.21
C ASN A 39 -6.96 4.45 -2.43
N PHE A 40 -7.63 3.98 -3.49
CA PHE A 40 -6.95 3.55 -4.70
C PHE A 40 -6.18 4.72 -5.31
N PHE A 41 -4.85 4.59 -5.36
CA PHE A 41 -3.97 5.57 -5.96
C PHE A 41 -2.80 4.84 -6.62
N ASP A 42 -2.57 5.10 -7.90
CA ASP A 42 -1.53 4.42 -8.69
C ASP A 42 -0.20 5.18 -8.74
N GLY A 43 -0.07 6.29 -8.00
CA GLY A 43 1.13 7.12 -7.95
C GLY A 43 1.57 7.69 -9.30
N GLU A 44 0.72 7.54 -10.34
CA GLU A 44 1.10 7.71 -11.73
C GLU A 44 2.42 6.97 -12.06
N VAL A 45 2.70 5.81 -11.47
CA VAL A 45 4.03 5.16 -11.58
C VAL A 45 4.25 4.43 -12.92
N LEU A 46 3.20 4.28 -13.73
CA LEU A 46 3.28 3.72 -15.08
C LEU A 46 3.69 4.77 -16.11
N GLU A 47 4.36 4.35 -17.19
CA GLU A 47 4.77 5.23 -18.31
C GLU A 47 3.57 5.78 -19.09
N SER A 48 2.45 5.07 -19.07
CA SER A 48 1.20 5.45 -19.72
C SER A 48 0.01 5.14 -18.82
N THR A 49 -1.15 5.70 -19.14
CA THR A 49 -2.42 5.34 -18.51
C THR A 49 -2.62 3.81 -18.58
N PRO A 50 -3.03 3.15 -17.48
CA PRO A 50 -3.30 1.72 -17.48
C PRO A 50 -4.33 1.34 -18.55
N GLY A 51 -4.00 0.35 -19.39
CA GLY A 51 -4.89 -0.21 -20.40
C GLY A 51 -5.80 -1.33 -19.88
N SER A 52 -5.60 -1.78 -18.64
CA SER A 52 -6.43 -2.81 -17.99
C SER A 52 -6.49 -2.65 -16.47
N GLU A 53 -7.44 -3.32 -15.83
CA GLU A 53 -7.53 -3.40 -14.36
C GLU A 53 -6.28 -4.01 -13.74
N LYS A 54 -5.67 -5.00 -14.40
CA LYS A 54 -4.40 -5.61 -13.97
C LYS A 54 -3.27 -4.60 -13.94
N GLU A 55 -3.14 -3.80 -14.99
CA GLU A 55 -2.13 -2.73 -15.04
C GLU A 55 -2.41 -1.66 -13.98
N ALA A 56 -3.67 -1.28 -13.78
CA ALA A 56 -4.04 -0.30 -12.75
C ALA A 56 -3.70 -0.80 -11.33
N THR A 57 -4.04 -2.06 -11.01
CA THR A 57 -3.65 -2.69 -9.75
C THR A 57 -2.12 -2.76 -9.62
N ALA A 58 -1.39 -3.04 -10.69
CA ALA A 58 0.07 -3.04 -10.65
C ALA A 58 0.66 -1.67 -10.32
N GLY A 59 0.13 -0.59 -10.92
CA GLY A 59 0.53 0.78 -10.60
C GLY A 59 0.29 1.11 -9.13
N CYS A 60 -0.91 0.81 -8.62
CA CYS A 60 -1.25 1.00 -7.21
C CYS A 60 -0.32 0.23 -6.27
N LEU A 61 -0.09 -1.06 -6.51
CA LEU A 61 0.81 -1.86 -5.67
C LEU A 61 2.26 -1.34 -5.73
N LEU A 62 2.72 -0.88 -6.90
CA LEU A 62 4.08 -0.38 -7.08
C LEU A 62 4.31 0.97 -6.38
N ASP A 63 3.29 1.85 -6.33
CA ASP A 63 3.28 3.04 -5.47
C ASP A 63 3.47 2.64 -3.99
N LYS A 64 2.74 1.64 -3.51
CA LYS A 64 2.88 1.15 -2.13
C LYS A 64 4.23 0.50 -1.84
N VAL A 65 4.86 -0.14 -2.82
CA VAL A 65 6.26 -0.59 -2.69
C VAL A 65 7.18 0.61 -2.49
N GLY A 66 6.99 1.70 -3.24
CA GLY A 66 7.72 2.96 -3.04
C GLY A 66 7.56 3.50 -1.62
N ALA A 67 6.33 3.58 -1.12
CA ALA A 67 6.04 4.01 0.26
C ALA A 67 6.69 3.11 1.33
N ILE A 68 6.74 1.79 1.11
CA ILE A 68 7.43 0.87 2.02
C ILE A 68 8.94 1.12 2.03
N VAL A 69 9.55 1.26 0.85
CA VAL A 69 11.01 1.29 0.68
C VAL A 69 11.59 2.66 1.03
N GLU A 70 10.93 3.74 0.63
CA GLU A 70 11.47 5.09 0.71
C GLU A 70 10.91 5.88 1.90
N GLU A 71 9.69 5.57 2.34
CA GLU A 71 8.96 6.33 3.37
C GLU A 71 8.79 5.56 4.69
N LYS A 72 9.33 4.33 4.77
CA LYS A 72 9.22 3.44 5.93
C LYS A 72 7.76 3.13 6.30
N GLY A 73 6.87 2.96 5.31
CA GLY A 73 5.44 2.83 5.57
C GLY A 73 5.01 1.74 6.56
N VAL A 74 5.74 0.63 6.64
CA VAL A 74 5.47 -0.43 7.64
C VAL A 74 5.72 0.04 9.07
N GLN A 75 6.66 0.97 9.29
CA GLN A 75 6.96 1.53 10.59
C GLN A 75 6.04 2.71 10.93
N GLU A 76 5.84 3.61 9.97
CA GLU A 76 5.25 4.93 10.24
C GLU A 76 3.73 4.97 10.06
N PHE A 77 3.16 4.17 9.15
CA PHE A 77 1.73 4.24 8.79
C PHE A 77 1.15 2.87 8.40
N VAL A 78 1.48 1.83 9.17
CA VAL A 78 1.07 0.44 8.87
C VAL A 78 -0.44 0.24 8.70
N ASN A 79 -1.25 0.97 9.47
CA ASN A 79 -2.71 0.90 9.37
C ASN A 79 -3.19 1.33 7.98
N ASP A 80 -2.70 2.48 7.52
CA ASP A 80 -3.10 3.06 6.24
C ASP A 80 -2.56 2.24 5.08
N LEU A 81 -1.34 1.73 5.22
CA LEU A 81 -0.76 0.80 4.25
C LEU A 81 -1.61 -0.47 4.07
N GLN A 82 -2.23 -1.00 5.13
CA GLN A 82 -3.18 -2.11 4.99
C GLN A 82 -4.43 -1.70 4.20
N VAL A 83 -5.03 -0.55 4.52
CA VAL A 83 -6.19 -0.03 3.78
C VAL A 83 -5.84 0.15 2.31
N ASP A 84 -4.68 0.73 2.02
CA ASP A 84 -4.16 0.98 0.69
C ASP A 84 -3.94 -0.30 -0.12
N LEU A 85 -3.35 -1.35 0.48
CA LEU A 85 -3.20 -2.63 -0.21
C LEU A 85 -4.55 -3.26 -0.56
N ALA A 86 -5.54 -3.15 0.32
CA ALA A 86 -6.90 -3.60 0.02
C ALA A 86 -7.53 -2.77 -1.10
N ALA A 87 -7.36 -1.44 -1.07
CA ALA A 87 -7.82 -0.54 -2.12
C ALA A 87 -7.21 -0.89 -3.48
N CYS A 88 -5.91 -1.18 -3.56
CA CYS A 88 -5.25 -1.62 -4.79
C CYS A 88 -5.84 -2.89 -5.40
N CYS A 89 -6.39 -3.78 -4.57
CA CYS A 89 -7.06 -5.01 -5.02
C CYS A 89 -8.52 -4.82 -5.46
N THR A 90 -9.09 -3.61 -5.39
CA THR A 90 -10.51 -3.42 -5.74
C THR A 90 -10.86 -3.69 -7.21
N LYS A 91 -9.89 -3.52 -8.13
CA LYS A 91 -10.08 -3.70 -9.57
C LYS A 91 -9.76 -5.11 -10.07
N ASP A 92 -8.71 -5.74 -9.54
CA ASP A 92 -8.28 -7.11 -9.90
C ASP A 92 -8.46 -8.08 -8.73
N ALA A 93 -9.64 -8.09 -8.11
CA ALA A 93 -9.86 -8.66 -6.79
C ALA A 93 -9.44 -10.12 -6.63
N ALA A 94 -9.78 -10.99 -7.59
CA ALA A 94 -9.52 -12.43 -7.47
C ALA A 94 -8.02 -12.76 -7.48
N ASP A 95 -7.30 -12.28 -8.50
CA ASP A 95 -5.87 -12.53 -8.65
C ASP A 95 -5.06 -11.71 -7.61
N CYS A 96 -5.47 -10.47 -7.33
CA CYS A 96 -4.78 -9.61 -6.36
C CYS A 96 -4.88 -10.16 -4.94
N PHE A 97 -6.04 -10.68 -4.56
CA PHE A 97 -6.23 -11.32 -3.25
C PHE A 97 -5.21 -12.44 -3.02
N VAL A 98 -5.08 -13.37 -3.98
CA VAL A 98 -4.16 -14.51 -3.86
C VAL A 98 -2.71 -14.05 -3.72
N ASP A 99 -2.32 -13.02 -4.48
CA ASP A 99 -0.94 -12.54 -4.52
C ASP A 99 -0.57 -11.65 -3.31
N VAL A 100 -1.51 -10.85 -2.81
CA VAL A 100 -1.27 -9.79 -1.81
C VAL A 100 -1.59 -10.23 -0.38
N GLU A 101 -2.46 -11.23 -0.18
CA GLU A 101 -2.83 -11.74 1.16
C GLU A 101 -1.61 -12.07 2.04
N PRO A 102 -0.52 -12.72 1.55
CA PRO A 102 0.65 -12.99 2.39
C PRO A 102 1.33 -11.71 2.90
N ALA A 103 1.42 -10.66 2.07
CA ALA A 103 1.97 -9.36 2.48
C ALA A 103 1.06 -8.67 3.50
N TYR A 104 -0.26 -8.72 3.27
CA TYR A 104 -1.25 -8.14 4.17
C TYR A 104 -1.20 -8.75 5.58
N LYS A 105 -1.02 -10.07 5.69
CA LYS A 105 -0.87 -10.75 6.98
C LYS A 105 0.34 -10.26 7.77
N LEU A 106 1.48 -10.07 7.11
CA LEU A 106 2.66 -9.50 7.76
C LEU A 106 2.41 -8.08 8.26
N LEU A 107 1.70 -7.25 7.48
CA LEU A 107 1.29 -5.92 7.93
C LEU A 107 0.33 -6.00 9.12
N GLN A 108 -0.59 -6.97 9.13
CA GLN A 108 -1.49 -7.20 10.26
C GLN A 108 -0.73 -7.59 11.53
N GLU A 109 0.31 -8.42 11.43
CA GLU A 109 1.15 -8.78 12.57
C GLU A 109 1.78 -7.51 13.17
N VAL A 110 2.30 -6.62 12.34
CA VAL A 110 2.83 -5.32 12.79
C VAL A 110 1.73 -4.43 13.39
N ASN A 111 0.60 -4.26 12.70
CA ASN A 111 -0.50 -3.38 13.14
C ASN A 111 -1.22 -3.90 14.41
N SER A 112 -1.08 -5.19 14.72
CA SER A 112 -1.59 -5.78 15.97
C SER A 112 -0.57 -5.79 17.10
N GLY A 113 0.69 -5.41 16.84
CA GLY A 113 1.79 -5.47 17.79
C GLY A 113 2.38 -6.87 17.98
N ALA A 114 1.99 -7.84 17.15
CA ALA A 114 2.53 -9.21 17.14
C ALA A 114 3.83 -9.33 16.33
N GLY A 115 4.09 -8.38 15.43
CA GLY A 115 5.29 -8.28 14.61
C GLY A 115 5.93 -6.89 14.69
N ASP A 116 7.00 -6.69 13.92
CA ASP A 116 7.72 -5.42 13.86
C ASP A 116 8.07 -4.99 12.42
N ALA A 117 8.60 -3.78 12.26
CA ALA A 117 8.94 -3.21 10.96
C ALA A 117 9.97 -4.02 10.15
N LYS A 118 10.62 -5.05 10.71
CA LYS A 118 11.53 -5.94 9.96
C LYS A 118 10.79 -6.79 8.93
N HIS A 119 9.45 -6.82 8.94
CA HIS A 119 8.67 -7.41 7.85
C HIS A 119 8.71 -6.59 6.56
N ALA A 120 9.09 -5.31 6.59
CA ALA A 120 9.10 -4.42 5.42
C ALA A 120 9.74 -4.99 4.14
N PRO A 121 10.97 -5.53 4.14
CA PRO A 121 11.56 -6.10 2.92
C PRO A 121 10.78 -7.31 2.39
N LYS A 122 10.24 -8.13 3.29
CA LYS A 122 9.43 -9.30 2.93
C LYS A 122 8.11 -8.88 2.29
N VAL A 123 7.43 -7.89 2.87
CA VAL A 123 6.22 -7.29 2.32
C VAL A 123 6.50 -6.73 0.92
N ALA A 124 7.52 -5.88 0.76
CA ALA A 124 7.90 -5.30 -0.53
C ALA A 124 8.22 -6.37 -1.58
N ALA A 125 8.95 -7.44 -1.22
CA ALA A 125 9.27 -8.52 -2.14
C ALA A 125 8.04 -9.34 -2.59
N ILE A 126 7.09 -9.61 -1.68
CA ILE A 126 5.82 -10.26 -2.04
C ILE A 126 5.02 -9.40 -3.01
N LEU A 127 4.90 -8.10 -2.73
CA LEU A 127 4.19 -7.16 -3.60
C LEU A 127 4.86 -7.05 -4.98
N MET A 128 6.19 -7.00 -5.04
CA MET A 128 6.91 -7.00 -6.32
C MET A 128 6.64 -8.26 -7.14
N LYS A 129 6.55 -9.44 -6.53
CA LYS A 129 6.12 -10.66 -7.26
C LYS A 129 4.68 -10.57 -7.77
N ALA A 130 3.79 -9.87 -7.07
CA ALA A 130 2.44 -9.61 -7.55
C ALA A 130 2.45 -8.64 -8.74
N ILE A 131 3.26 -7.58 -8.68
CA ILE A 131 3.40 -6.56 -9.73
C ILE A 131 3.97 -7.17 -11.01
N GLU A 132 5.02 -8.00 -10.91
CA GLU A 132 5.69 -8.65 -12.04
C GLU A 132 4.80 -9.63 -12.83
N LYS A 133 3.67 -10.08 -12.25
CA LYS A 133 2.66 -10.86 -12.97
C LYS A 133 1.72 -10.00 -13.83
N ARG A 134 1.69 -8.69 -13.58
CA ARG A 134 0.71 -7.75 -14.15
C ARG A 134 1.34 -6.79 -15.15
N VAL A 135 2.58 -6.37 -14.91
CA VAL A 135 3.33 -5.46 -15.77
C VAL A 135 4.80 -5.85 -15.86
N THR A 136 5.46 -5.36 -16.90
CA THR A 136 6.91 -5.49 -17.09
C THR A 136 7.64 -4.20 -16.69
N ALA A 137 8.94 -4.30 -16.43
CA ALA A 137 9.81 -3.15 -16.17
C ALA A 137 9.84 -2.11 -17.32
N GLY A 138 9.36 -2.45 -18.52
CA GLY A 138 9.25 -1.53 -19.65
C GLY A 138 8.02 -0.61 -19.57
N GLN A 139 7.03 -0.95 -18.75
CA GLN A 139 5.76 -0.21 -18.62
C GLN A 139 5.75 0.77 -17.44
N VAL A 140 6.84 0.83 -16.67
CA VAL A 140 6.93 1.61 -15.43
C VAL A 140 7.96 2.72 -15.54
N LYS A 141 7.68 3.85 -14.88
CA LYS A 141 8.57 5.01 -14.82
C LYS A 141 9.94 4.63 -14.27
N LYS A 142 10.98 5.32 -14.75
CA LYS A 142 12.38 5.09 -14.34
C LYS A 142 12.59 5.05 -12.82
N SER A 143 11.86 5.87 -12.06
CA SER A 143 11.94 5.91 -10.59
C SER A 143 11.64 4.57 -9.92
N HIS A 144 10.69 3.81 -10.45
CA HIS A 144 10.22 2.55 -9.86
C HIS A 144 10.75 1.31 -10.60
N LYS A 145 11.25 1.50 -11.83
CA LYS A 145 11.83 0.43 -12.65
C LYS A 145 12.93 -0.36 -11.94
N SER A 146 13.67 0.29 -11.04
CA SER A 146 14.76 -0.33 -10.30
C SER A 146 14.33 -1.46 -9.37
N TYR A 147 13.06 -1.51 -8.96
CA TYR A 147 12.55 -2.53 -8.05
C TYR A 147 12.39 -3.91 -8.72
N PHE A 148 12.25 -3.94 -10.04
CA PHE A 148 12.01 -5.18 -10.80
C PHE A 148 13.21 -6.13 -10.76
N GLY A 149 12.92 -7.41 -10.58
CA GLY A 149 13.91 -8.49 -10.50
C GLY A 149 14.69 -8.51 -9.18
N LYS A 150 14.41 -7.60 -8.25
CA LYS A 150 15.05 -7.59 -6.93
C LYS A 150 14.38 -8.60 -6.01
N CYS A 151 15.17 -9.13 -5.06
CA CYS A 151 14.73 -10.11 -4.08
C CYS A 151 14.07 -11.38 -4.66
N PRO A 152 14.78 -12.16 -5.51
CA PRO A 152 14.27 -13.44 -6.02
C PRO A 152 13.94 -14.43 -4.89
N ASP A 153 14.78 -14.44 -3.85
CA ASP A 153 14.50 -15.06 -2.56
C ASP A 153 13.90 -14.02 -1.60
N ILE A 154 12.63 -14.22 -1.25
CA ILE A 154 11.86 -13.35 -0.35
C ILE A 154 12.43 -13.39 1.07
N GLU A 155 12.90 -14.54 1.53
CA GLU A 155 13.33 -14.73 2.92
C GLU A 155 14.69 -14.07 3.19
N GLN A 156 15.50 -13.87 2.14
CA GLN A 156 16.79 -13.18 2.21
C GLN A 156 16.73 -11.74 1.70
N CYS A 157 15.53 -11.19 1.52
CA CYS A 157 15.36 -9.83 1.03
C CYS A 157 15.69 -8.80 2.13
N THR A 158 16.29 -7.68 1.72
CA THR A 158 16.53 -6.53 2.60
C THR A 158 16.11 -5.25 1.88
N LEU A 159 15.82 -4.18 2.61
CA LEU A 159 15.37 -2.91 1.98
C LEU A 159 16.50 -2.27 1.17
N GLU A 160 17.75 -2.46 1.56
CA GLU A 160 18.92 -1.97 0.83
C GLU A 160 19.02 -2.60 -0.56
N LYS A 161 18.49 -3.82 -0.75
CA LYS A 161 18.41 -4.41 -2.09
C LYS A 161 17.50 -3.57 -2.98
N PHE A 162 16.38 -3.04 -2.48
CA PHE A 162 15.44 -2.19 -3.22
C PHE A 162 15.97 -0.78 -3.48
N GLN A 163 16.70 -0.21 -2.54
CA GLN A 163 17.29 1.12 -2.68
C GLN A 163 18.42 1.12 -3.73
N TYR A 164 18.63 2.25 -4.40
CA TYR A 164 19.87 2.45 -5.16
C TYR A 164 21.04 2.55 -4.18
N PRO A 165 22.25 2.09 -4.54
CA PRO A 165 23.44 2.53 -3.82
C PRO A 165 23.45 4.05 -3.82
N LYS A 166 23.42 4.67 -2.64
CA LYS A 166 23.68 6.10 -2.52
C LYS A 166 25.08 6.31 -3.08
N GLU A 167 25.19 6.99 -4.22
CA GLU A 167 26.49 7.53 -4.63
C GLU A 167 26.94 8.45 -3.49
N LEU A 168 28.02 8.05 -2.81
CA LEU A 168 28.67 8.79 -1.74
C LEU A 168 29.50 9.94 -2.32
#